data_AF-A0A1V2QXY8-F1
#
_entry.id   AF-A0A1V2QXY8-F1
#
_cell.length_a   1.000
_cell.length_b   1.000
_cell.length_c   1.000
_cell.angle_alpha   90.00
_cell.angle_beta   90.00
_cell.angle_gamma   90.00
#
_symmetry.space_group_name_H-M   'P 1'
#
loop_
_entity.id
_entity.type
_entity.pdbx_description
1 polymer ?
#
loop_
_entity_poly.entity_id
_entity_poly.type
_entity_poly.pdbx_seq_one_letter_code
_entity_poly.pdbx_strand_id
1 'polypeptide(L)'
;MDAIFGMHKVAGLLGERVFFNQAHLFHVSNLPPEPAAALVNLFGADRLPRNAYFGDGGELDPADLDRVCAAFRDAAVTFPWLAGGVLLIDNMRVAHGRRPFTGTRKVVASLVDIHSPAQAG
;
A
#
# COMPACT_ATOMS: atom_id res chain seq x y z
N MET A 1 15.23 -11.69 -15.02
CA MET A 1 13.79 -11.75 -15.36
C MET A 1 13.04 -11.98 -14.04
N ASP A 2 13.15 -11.04 -13.09
CA ASP A 2 12.67 -11.19 -11.70
C ASP A 2 12.17 -9.85 -11.09
N ALA A 3 11.76 -8.90 -11.93
CA ALA A 3 11.16 -7.64 -11.47
C ALA A 3 9.63 -7.79 -11.37
N ILE A 4 9.16 -8.75 -10.57
CA ILE A 4 7.72 -8.98 -10.38
C ILE A 4 7.34 -8.40 -9.01
N PHE A 5 6.68 -7.25 -9.07
CA PHE A 5 6.21 -6.38 -7.98
C PHE A 5 7.32 -5.75 -7.13
N GLY A 6 7.06 -4.55 -6.60
CA GLY A 6 7.92 -3.85 -5.62
C GLY A 6 8.00 -4.57 -4.27
N MET A 7 8.22 -5.89 -4.27
CA MET A 7 8.70 -6.64 -3.13
C MET A 7 10.15 -6.23 -2.91
N HIS A 8 10.32 -5.17 -2.14
CA HIS A 8 11.64 -4.85 -1.62
C HIS A 8 12.00 -5.95 -0.63
N LYS A 9 13.20 -6.53 -0.80
CA LYS A 9 13.86 -7.15 0.33
C LYS A 9 14.17 -6.04 1.31
N VAL A 10 13.24 -5.76 2.19
CA VAL A 10 13.52 -4.88 3.32
C VAL A 10 14.46 -5.67 4.19
N ALA A 11 15.66 -5.14 4.41
CA ALA A 11 16.56 -5.61 5.44
C ALA A 11 15.95 -5.32 6.81
N GLY A 12 14.81 -5.93 7.13
CA GLY A 12 14.40 -6.15 8.50
C GLY A 12 15.30 -7.22 9.09
N LEU A 13 15.38 -7.27 10.43
CA LEU A 13 16.23 -8.18 11.20
C LEU A 13 16.16 -9.68 10.82
N LEU A 14 15.22 -10.10 9.96
CA LEU A 14 14.98 -11.49 9.55
C LEU A 14 15.12 -11.76 8.03
N GLY A 15 15.37 -10.74 7.19
CA GLY A 15 15.63 -10.93 5.75
C GLY A 15 14.43 -11.37 4.88
N GLU A 16 13.21 -11.28 5.40
CA GLU A 16 11.96 -11.59 4.68
C GLU A 16 11.67 -10.58 3.56
N ARG A 17 10.97 -11.02 2.51
CA ARG A 17 10.47 -10.12 1.46
C ARG A 17 9.14 -9.53 1.91
N VAL A 18 8.96 -8.22 1.73
CA VAL A 18 7.72 -7.53 2.09
C VAL A 18 7.20 -6.73 0.90
N PHE A 19 5.88 -6.59 0.80
CA PHE A 19 5.25 -5.72 -0.18
C PHE A 19 5.26 -4.28 0.37
N PHE A 20 6.33 -3.53 0.06
CA PHE A 20 6.52 -2.17 0.57
C PHE A 20 6.51 -1.15 -0.57
N ASN A 21 5.36 -1.01 -1.22
CA ASN A 21 5.12 -0.05 -2.30
C ASN A 21 3.63 0.28 -2.38
N GLN A 22 3.27 1.23 -3.26
CA GLN A 22 1.89 1.69 -3.45
C GLN A 22 1.38 1.47 -4.88
N ALA A 23 1.94 0.53 -5.64
CA ALA A 23 1.58 0.31 -7.05
C ALA A 23 0.08 0.04 -7.22
N HIS A 24 -0.47 -0.90 -6.45
CA HIS A 24 -1.90 -1.24 -6.46
C HIS A 24 -2.81 -0.06 -6.05
N LEU A 25 -2.31 0.86 -5.22
CA LEU A 25 -3.08 2.02 -4.76
C LEU A 25 -3.09 3.15 -5.80
N PHE A 26 -1.96 3.37 -6.47
CA PHE A 26 -1.76 4.50 -7.38
C PHE A 26 -2.08 4.18 -8.84
N HIS A 27 -2.10 2.92 -9.23
CA HIS A 27 -2.45 2.55 -10.59
C HIS A 27 -3.88 2.98 -10.95
N VAL A 28 -4.08 3.39 -12.21
CA VAL A 28 -5.37 3.90 -12.70
C VAL A 28 -6.51 2.88 -12.58
N SER A 29 -6.19 1.58 -12.65
CA SER A 29 -7.17 0.50 -12.49
C SER A 29 -7.81 0.45 -11.09
N ASN A 30 -7.22 1.11 -10.10
CA ASN A 30 -7.79 1.21 -8.75
C ASN A 30 -8.93 2.25 -8.65
N LEU A 31 -9.19 3.01 -9.73
CA LEU A 31 -10.34 3.89 -9.83
C LEU A 31 -11.55 3.16 -10.42
N PRO A 32 -12.78 3.62 -10.13
CA PRO A 32 -13.93 3.17 -10.87
C PRO A 32 -13.77 3.45 -12.39
N PRO A 33 -14.46 2.69 -13.26
CA PRO A 33 -14.24 2.76 -14.71
C PRO A 33 -14.44 4.16 -15.31
N GLU A 34 -15.42 4.91 -14.83
CA GLU A 34 -15.75 6.24 -15.38
C GLU A 34 -14.66 7.29 -15.06
N PRO A 35 -14.22 7.48 -13.80
CA PRO A 35 -13.08 8.35 -13.50
C PRO A 35 -11.77 7.91 -14.17
N ALA A 36 -11.53 6.60 -14.28
CA ALA A 36 -10.34 6.07 -14.96
C ALA A 36 -10.34 6.48 -16.44
N ALA A 37 -11.45 6.25 -17.15
CA ALA A 37 -11.60 6.64 -18.54
C ALA A 37 -11.49 8.16 -18.74
N ALA A 38 -12.09 8.95 -17.85
CA ALA A 38 -12.00 10.41 -17.90
C ALA A 38 -10.55 10.90 -17.81
N LEU A 39 -9.75 10.35 -16.88
CA LEU A 39 -8.34 10.71 -16.74
C LEU A 39 -7.52 10.30 -17.97
N VAL A 40 -7.73 9.10 -18.50
CA VAL A 40 -7.04 8.64 -19.71
C VAL A 40 -7.39 9.54 -20.91
N ASN A 41 -8.65 9.94 -21.05
CA ASN A 41 -9.07 10.85 -22.13
C ASN A 41 -8.44 12.24 -22.02
N LEU A 42 -8.28 12.76 -20.79
CA LEU A 42 -7.73 14.10 -20.55
C LEU A 42 -6.21 14.16 -20.72
N PHE A 43 -5.49 13.15 -20.24
CA PHE A 43 -4.02 13.18 -20.15
C PHE A 43 -3.34 12.24 -21.15
N GLY A 44 -4.03 11.22 -21.66
CA GLY A 44 -3.41 10.06 -22.30
C GLY A 44 -2.96 9.03 -21.26
N ALA A 45 -2.88 7.76 -21.66
CA ALA A 45 -2.49 6.67 -20.77
C ALA A 45 -1.08 6.85 -20.18
N ASP A 46 -0.17 7.47 -20.93
CA ASP A 46 1.25 7.67 -20.61
C ASP A 46 1.53 8.86 -19.68
N ARG A 47 0.59 9.80 -19.52
CA ARG A 47 0.80 11.05 -18.76
C ARG A 47 -0.17 11.21 -17.59
N LEU A 48 -0.72 10.11 -17.11
CA LEU A 48 -1.60 10.12 -15.96
C LEU A 48 -0.89 10.71 -14.72
N PRO A 49 -1.52 11.66 -13.99
CA PRO A 49 -0.88 12.41 -12.92
C PRO A 49 -0.51 11.54 -11.70
N ARG A 50 -1.16 10.38 -11.56
CA ARG A 50 -0.89 9.39 -10.53
C ARG A 50 -1.15 8.02 -11.13
N ASN A 51 -0.10 7.38 -11.65
CA ASN A 51 -0.13 6.01 -12.15
C ASN A 51 1.16 5.27 -11.75
N ALA A 52 1.16 3.93 -11.85
CA ALA A 52 2.30 3.10 -11.54
C ALA A 52 2.74 2.28 -12.76
N TYR A 53 4.05 2.15 -12.95
CA TYR A 53 4.68 1.36 -14.00
C TYR A 53 5.77 0.49 -13.39
N PHE A 54 6.27 -0.47 -14.15
CA PHE A 54 7.56 -1.10 -13.84
C PHE A 54 8.69 -0.06 -13.86
N GLY A 55 9.81 -0.36 -13.20
CA GLY A 55 10.93 0.57 -13.09
C GLY A 55 11.60 0.94 -14.42
N ASP A 56 11.33 0.16 -15.47
CA ASP A 56 11.75 0.41 -16.85
C ASP A 56 10.70 1.18 -17.68
N GLY A 57 9.56 1.54 -17.08
CA GLY A 57 8.44 2.20 -17.73
C GLY A 57 7.39 1.26 -18.34
N GLY A 58 7.57 -0.07 -18.24
CA GLY A 58 6.58 -1.04 -18.72
C GLY A 58 5.25 -0.94 -17.97
N GLU A 59 4.14 -1.21 -18.65
CA GLU A 59 2.81 -1.22 -18.04
C GLU A 59 2.63 -2.39 -17.07
N LEU A 60 1.92 -2.14 -15.96
CA LEU A 60 1.50 -3.18 -15.03
C LEU A 60 0.20 -3.81 -15.52
N ASP A 61 0.12 -5.14 -15.53
CA ASP A 61 -1.13 -5.83 -15.84
C ASP A 61 -2.16 -5.57 -14.71
N PRO A 62 -3.35 -5.03 -15.02
CA PRO A 62 -4.41 -4.85 -14.03
C PRO A 62 -4.78 -6.13 -13.27
N ALA A 63 -4.73 -7.31 -13.91
CA ALA A 63 -5.05 -8.57 -13.26
C ALA A 63 -4.04 -8.93 -12.15
N ASP A 64 -2.80 -8.52 -12.32
CA ASP A 64 -1.72 -8.68 -11.36
C ASP A 64 -1.93 -7.76 -10.14
N LEU A 65 -2.39 -6.54 -10.36
CA LEU A 65 -2.78 -5.62 -9.29
C LEU A 65 -4.04 -6.08 -8.55
N ASP A 66 -5.00 -6.69 -9.25
CA ASP A 66 -6.19 -7.27 -8.64
C ASP A 66 -5.84 -8.42 -7.68
N ARG A 67 -4.85 -9.25 -8.02
CA ARG A 67 -4.32 -10.29 -7.14
C ARG A 67 -3.69 -9.69 -5.87
N VAL A 68 -2.92 -8.60 -6.01
CA VAL A 68 -2.38 -7.87 -4.86
C VAL A 68 -3.52 -7.35 -3.98
N CYS A 69 -4.50 -6.67 -4.57
CA CYS A 69 -5.66 -6.17 -3.83
C CYS A 69 -6.45 -7.29 -3.14
N ALA A 70 -6.59 -8.45 -3.77
CA ALA A 70 -7.21 -9.64 -3.16
C ALA A 70 -6.42 -10.13 -1.95
N ALA A 71 -5.10 -10.28 -2.08
CA ALA A 71 -4.24 -10.69 -0.96
C ALA A 71 -4.35 -9.73 0.24
N PHE A 72 -4.42 -8.41 -0.01
CA PHE A 72 -4.64 -7.43 1.05
C PHE A 72 -6.01 -7.58 1.73
N ARG A 73 -7.07 -7.82 0.95
CA ARG A 73 -8.42 -8.06 1.49
C ARG A 73 -8.48 -9.33 2.33
N ASP A 74 -7.87 -10.41 1.85
CA ASP A 74 -7.87 -11.71 2.52
C ASP A 74 -7.06 -11.68 3.82
N ALA A 75 -5.97 -10.91 3.86
CA ALA A 75 -5.14 -10.72 5.04
C ALA A 75 -5.65 -9.62 6.00
N ALA A 76 -6.72 -8.88 5.62
CA ALA A 76 -7.15 -7.71 6.38
C ALA A 76 -7.76 -8.08 7.74
N VAL A 77 -7.17 -7.57 8.81
CA VAL A 77 -7.77 -7.60 10.15
C VAL A 77 -8.54 -6.30 10.38
N THR A 78 -9.80 -6.41 10.82
CA THR A 78 -10.59 -5.24 11.23
C THR A 78 -11.10 -5.40 12.65
N PHE A 79 -10.96 -4.34 13.42
CA PHE A 79 -11.41 -4.28 14.80
C PHE A 79 -12.06 -2.91 15.08
N PRO A 80 -13.00 -2.83 16.03
CA PRO A 80 -13.56 -1.56 16.45
C PRO A 80 -12.54 -0.76 17.24
N TRP A 81 -12.45 0.55 16.98
CA TRP A 81 -11.69 1.45 17.84
C TRP A 81 -12.45 1.68 19.13
N LEU A 82 -11.78 1.48 20.26
CA LEU A 82 -12.28 1.82 21.58
C LEU A 82 -11.60 3.10 22.07
N ALA A 83 -12.33 3.96 22.79
CA ALA A 83 -11.76 5.15 23.38
C ALA A 83 -10.61 4.78 24.32
N GLY A 84 -9.47 5.47 24.20
CA GLY A 84 -8.24 5.15 24.93
C GLY A 84 -7.44 3.98 24.35
N GLY A 85 -7.94 3.30 23.31
CA GLY A 85 -7.22 2.23 22.63
C GLY A 85 -6.00 2.75 21.87
N VAL A 86 -4.92 1.96 21.90
CA VAL A 86 -3.66 2.23 21.19
C VAL A 86 -3.36 1.04 20.29
N LEU A 87 -2.97 1.33 19.05
CA LEU A 87 -2.48 0.35 18.08
C LEU A 87 -1.02 0.66 17.78
N LEU A 88 -0.15 -0.33 17.97
CA LEU A 88 1.23 -0.30 17.50
C LEU A 88 1.33 -1.11 16.22
N ILE A 89 1.95 -0.54 15.19
CA ILE A 89 2.11 -1.18 13.88
C ILE A 89 3.59 -1.22 13.51
N ASP A 90 4.07 -2.39 13.10
CA ASP A 90 5.32 -2.51 12.35
C ASP A 90 5.07 -2.07 10.90
N ASN A 91 5.45 -0.83 10.59
CA ASN A 91 5.18 -0.22 9.29
C ASN A 91 5.87 -0.95 8.12
N MET A 92 6.90 -1.75 8.38
CA MET A 92 7.58 -2.51 7.33
C MET A 92 6.81 -3.77 6.92
N ARG A 93 5.99 -4.32 7.82
CA ARG A 93 5.27 -5.60 7.61
C ARG A 93 3.78 -5.43 7.41
N VAL A 94 3.22 -4.31 7.87
CA VAL A 94 1.77 -4.11 7.92
C VAL A 94 1.37 -2.88 7.13
N ALA A 95 0.61 -3.10 6.06
CA ALA A 95 -0.18 -2.05 5.45
C ALA A 95 -1.42 -1.78 6.30
N HIS A 96 -1.80 -0.51 6.40
CA HIS A 96 -2.95 -0.09 7.18
C HIS A 96 -3.81 0.89 6.39
N GLY A 97 -5.09 0.92 6.74
CA GLY A 97 -6.08 1.74 6.07
C GLY A 97 -7.29 1.99 6.95
N ARG A 98 -8.36 2.49 6.34
CA ARG A 98 -9.57 2.87 7.05
C ARG A 98 -10.81 2.44 6.27
N ARG A 99 -11.77 1.83 6.96
CA ARG A 99 -13.13 1.65 6.43
C ARG A 99 -13.90 2.98 6.44
N PRO A 100 -14.87 3.17 5.52
CA PRO A 100 -15.82 4.28 5.61
C PRO A 100 -16.46 4.38 7.00
N PHE A 101 -16.71 5.60 7.47
CA PHE A 101 -17.36 5.85 8.76
C PHE A 101 -18.26 7.09 8.66
N THR A 102 -19.21 7.21 9.57
CA THR A 102 -20.09 8.37 9.72
C THR A 102 -19.95 8.97 11.12
N GLY A 103 -20.38 10.23 11.30
CA GLY A 103 -20.32 10.93 12.59
C GLY A 103 -18.91 11.34 13.00
N THR A 104 -18.76 11.70 14.28
CA THR A 104 -17.51 12.22 14.83
C THR A 104 -16.58 11.08 15.23
N ARG A 105 -15.35 11.10 14.71
CA ARG A 105 -14.28 10.17 15.06
C ARG A 105 -12.95 10.91 15.13
N LYS A 106 -12.18 10.70 16.19
CA LYS A 106 -10.81 11.24 16.35
C LYS A 106 -9.83 10.09 16.58
N VAL A 107 -8.85 9.97 15.71
CA VAL A 107 -7.69 9.09 15.85
C VAL A 107 -6.45 9.94 15.62
N VAL A 108 -5.45 9.80 16.49
CA VAL A 108 -4.15 10.48 16.37
C VAL A 108 -3.07 9.46 16.08
N ALA A 109 -1.99 9.89 15.45
CA ALA A 109 -0.87 9.04 15.10
C ALA A 109 0.45 9.69 15.53
N SER A 110 1.44 8.85 15.81
CA SER A 110 2.83 9.25 16.02
C SER A 110 3.71 8.31 15.21
N LEU A 111 4.76 8.86 14.61
CA LEU A 111 5.76 8.12 13.85
C LEU A 111 6.97 7.89 14.75
N VAL A 112 7.51 6.68 14.69
CA VAL A 112 8.69 6.29 15.45
C VAL A 112 9.80 5.89 14.49
N ASP A 113 11.05 6.13 14.89
CA ASP A 113 12.21 5.64 14.16
C ASP A 113 12.33 4.12 14.26
N ILE A 114 13.06 3.52 13.32
CA ILE A 114 13.39 2.09 13.39
C ILE A 114 14.20 1.85 14.66
N HIS A 115 13.64 1.04 15.56
CA HIS A 115 14.38 0.58 16.71
C HIS A 115 15.39 -0.49 16.26
N SER A 116 16.68 -0.14 16.28
CA SER A 116 17.75 -1.13 16.27
C SER A 116 18.11 -1.45 17.72
N PRO A 117 18.01 -2.71 18.17
CA PRO A 117 18.51 -3.06 19.49
C PRO A 117 19.99 -2.69 19.55
N ALA A 118 20.41 -1.99 20.60
CA ALA A 118 21.82 -1.72 20.83
C ALA A 118 22.59 -3.05 20.80
N GLN A 119 23.73 -3.08 20.08
CA GLN A 119 24.62 -4.24 20.11
C GLN A 119 24.92 -4.54 21.57
N ALA A 120 24.50 -5.71 22.07
CA ALA A 120 24.96 -6.22 23.34
C ALA A 120 26.48 -6.40 23.21
N GLY A 121 27.24 -5.60 23.96
CA GLY A 121 28.70 -5.65 23.99
C GLY A 121 29.24 -6.92 24.63
#